data_AF-A0A1I2WEB3-F1
#
_entry.id   AF-A0A1I2WEB3-F1
#
_cell.length_a   1.000
_cell.length_b   1.000
_cell.length_c   1.000
_cell.angle_alpha   90.00
_cell.angle_beta   90.00
_cell.angle_gamma   90.00
#
_symmetry.space_group_name_H-M   'P 1'
#
loop_
_entity.id
_entity.type
_entity.pdbx_description
1 polymer ?
#
loop_
_entity_poly.entity_id
_entity_poly.type
_entity_poly.pdbx_seq_one_letter_code
_entity_poly.pdbx_strand_id
1 'polypeptide(L)'
;MKSNHIILIFVSVVILAAITYTLTSAEDPETYIEKIEAERDRQYKFVRYNIESPLTEEQKREFKELNFYPIDPAYKVRARLIPVEDKKVRELPMTDGTEERYIEHAFAEFELGGKTNRLLLLQAMDEPDKRNFFLAFADDTSGGETYGGGRYINARQDGKNSIAIDFNLAYNPYCAYNPDYACPLPPRENLLEIPIEAGEKNYKE
;
A
#
# COMPACT_ATOMS: atom_id res chain seq x y z
N MET A 1 -30.63 -42.66 19.02
CA MET A 1 -31.07 -41.50 18.21
C MET A 1 -30.85 -40.13 18.87
N LYS A 2 -30.84 -39.97 20.21
CA LYS A 2 -30.63 -38.65 20.86
C LYS A 2 -29.21 -38.07 20.76
N SER A 3 -28.17 -38.90 20.76
CA SER A 3 -26.76 -38.44 20.79
C SER A 3 -26.33 -37.71 19.50
N ASN A 4 -26.70 -38.22 18.32
CA ASN A 4 -26.40 -37.56 17.04
C ASN A 4 -27.05 -36.19 16.91
N HIS A 5 -28.22 -36.00 17.50
CA HIS A 5 -28.92 -34.71 17.42
C HIS A 5 -28.23 -33.63 18.26
N ILE A 6 -27.69 -34.01 19.42
CA ILE A 6 -26.94 -33.11 20.31
C ILE A 6 -25.60 -32.71 19.65
N ILE A 7 -24.91 -33.66 19.01
CA ILE A 7 -23.67 -33.39 18.28
C ILE A 7 -23.93 -32.44 17.10
N LEU A 8 -24.99 -32.67 16.32
CA LEU A 8 -25.37 -31.79 15.20
C LEU A 8 -25.68 -30.37 15.66
N ILE A 9 -26.45 -30.21 16.75
CA ILE A 9 -26.77 -28.89 17.32
C ILE A 9 -25.49 -28.17 17.76
N PHE A 10 -24.60 -28.86 18.46
CA PHE A 10 -23.34 -28.28 18.93
C PHE A 10 -22.44 -27.83 17.76
N VAL A 11 -22.30 -28.68 16.73
CA VAL A 11 -21.54 -28.34 15.51
C VAL A 11 -22.15 -27.13 14.80
N SER A 12 -23.48 -27.06 14.66
CA SER A 12 -24.13 -25.90 14.05
C SER A 12 -23.97 -24.61 14.88
N VAL A 13 -23.95 -24.68 16.21
CA VAL A 13 -23.70 -23.52 17.08
C VAL A 13 -22.25 -23.05 16.95
N VAL A 14 -21.28 -23.97 16.87
CA VAL A 14 -19.87 -23.61 16.67
C VAL A 14 -19.64 -23.00 15.28
N ILE A 15 -20.25 -23.55 14.23
CA ILE A 15 -20.20 -22.98 12.88
C ILE A 15 -20.83 -21.59 12.86
N LEU A 16 -22.01 -21.43 13.47
CA LEU A 16 -22.69 -20.14 13.55
C LEU A 16 -21.86 -19.12 14.33
N ALA A 17 -21.27 -19.52 15.46
CA ALA A 17 -20.38 -18.69 16.27
C ALA A 17 -19.12 -18.28 15.49
N ALA A 18 -18.52 -19.19 14.72
CA ALA A 18 -17.37 -18.90 13.86
C ALA A 18 -17.73 -17.96 12.69
N ILE A 19 -18.91 -18.14 12.09
CA ILE A 19 -19.43 -17.24 11.05
C ILE A 19 -19.72 -15.86 11.63
N THR A 20 -20.35 -15.76 12.81
CA THR A 20 -20.59 -14.47 13.46
C THR A 20 -19.29 -13.79 13.86
N TYR A 21 -18.32 -14.53 14.40
CA TYR A 21 -17.01 -13.98 14.81
C TYR A 21 -16.23 -13.43 13.61
N THR A 22 -16.27 -14.13 12.47
CA THR A 22 -15.64 -13.68 11.22
C THR A 22 -16.37 -12.47 10.62
N LEU A 23 -17.70 -12.37 10.75
CA LEU A 23 -18.48 -11.21 10.31
C LEU A 23 -18.29 -9.97 11.20
N THR A 24 -18.03 -10.14 12.50
CA THR A 24 -17.83 -9.03 13.45
C THR A 24 -16.38 -8.53 13.55
N SER A 25 -15.43 -9.16 12.84
CA SER A 25 -14.02 -8.74 12.81
C SER A 25 -13.73 -7.68 11.75
N ALA A 26 -14.74 -7.20 11.03
CA ALA A 26 -14.61 -6.10 10.08
C ALA A 26 -14.43 -4.78 10.85
N GLU A 27 -13.38 -4.03 10.50
CA GLU A 27 -13.19 -2.66 10.97
C GLU A 27 -14.41 -1.81 10.61
N ASP A 28 -14.90 -1.03 11.57
CA ASP A 28 -16.00 -0.10 11.34
C ASP A 28 -15.64 0.91 10.23
N PRO A 29 -16.48 1.09 9.19
CA PRO A 29 -16.16 1.95 8.06
C PRO A 29 -15.87 3.42 8.43
N GLU A 30 -16.56 3.97 9.42
CA GLU A 30 -16.34 5.34 9.88
C GLU A 30 -14.96 5.46 10.54
N THR A 31 -14.65 4.53 11.44
CA THR A 31 -13.32 4.40 12.05
C THR A 31 -12.20 4.23 11.00
N TYR A 32 -12.47 3.51 9.92
CA TYR A 32 -11.52 3.35 8.82
C TYR A 32 -11.25 4.67 8.08
N ILE A 33 -12.31 5.38 7.70
CA ILE A 33 -12.21 6.67 7.01
C ILE A 33 -11.42 7.68 7.86
N GLU A 34 -11.75 7.80 9.15
CA GLU A 34 -11.05 8.68 10.09
C GLU A 34 -9.55 8.38 10.15
N LYS A 35 -9.16 7.09 10.10
CA LYS A 35 -7.74 6.69 10.08
C LYS A 35 -7.03 7.14 8.82
N ILE A 36 -7.66 7.01 7.65
CA ILE A 36 -7.08 7.45 6.38
C ILE A 36 -6.97 8.97 6.34
N GLU A 37 -7.99 9.69 6.79
CA GLU A 37 -7.97 11.16 6.87
C GLU A 37 -6.87 11.65 7.83
N ALA A 38 -6.71 11.00 8.98
CA ALA A 38 -5.64 11.30 9.92
C ALA A 38 -4.25 11.06 9.31
N GLU A 39 -4.09 10.02 8.49
CA GLU A 39 -2.82 9.77 7.78
C GLU A 39 -2.56 10.81 6.69
N ARG A 40 -3.58 11.20 5.92
CA ARG A 40 -3.48 12.28 4.93
C ARG A 40 -3.09 13.62 5.57
N ASP A 41 -3.67 13.95 6.72
CA ASP A 41 -3.30 15.14 7.49
C ASP A 41 -1.88 15.06 8.04
N ARG A 42 -1.45 13.88 8.53
CA ARG A 42 -0.05 13.65 8.93
C ARG A 42 0.91 13.88 7.75
N GLN A 43 0.59 13.33 6.59
CA GLN A 43 1.39 13.49 5.38
C GLN A 43 1.46 14.96 4.94
N TYR A 44 0.32 15.66 4.90
CA TYR A 44 0.28 17.09 4.60
C TYR A 44 1.15 17.89 5.56
N LYS A 45 1.02 17.65 6.87
CA LYS A 45 1.82 18.33 7.89
C LYS A 45 3.31 18.04 7.73
N PHE A 46 3.67 16.80 7.39
CA PHE A 46 5.05 16.43 7.11
C PHE A 46 5.60 17.27 5.94
N VAL A 47 4.94 17.24 4.79
CA VAL A 47 5.36 17.98 3.59
C VAL A 47 5.38 19.49 3.84
N ARG A 48 4.41 20.03 4.57
CA ARG A 48 4.28 21.48 4.79
C ARG A 48 5.23 22.05 5.84
N TYR A 49 5.48 21.33 6.92
CA TYR A 49 6.10 21.89 8.14
C TYR A 49 7.36 21.16 8.60
N ASN A 50 7.60 19.91 8.17
CA ASN A 50 8.77 19.17 8.63
C ASN A 50 10.06 19.77 8.05
N ILE A 51 11.15 19.66 8.81
CA ILE A 51 12.50 20.04 8.37
C ILE A 51 13.04 19.08 7.31
N GLU A 52 12.61 17.83 7.32
CA GLU A 52 12.93 16.78 6.34
C GLU A 52 11.99 16.79 5.13
N SER A 53 11.11 17.79 5.02
CA SER A 53 10.23 17.94 3.86
C SER A 53 11.03 18.03 2.55
N PRO A 54 10.51 17.43 1.45
CA PRO A 54 11.14 17.55 0.14
C PRO A 54 10.97 18.95 -0.49
N LEU A 55 10.09 19.79 0.06
CA LEU A 55 9.84 21.13 -0.45
C LEU A 55 10.92 22.12 -0.02
N THR A 56 11.34 22.97 -0.97
CA THR A 56 12.08 24.20 -0.68
C THR A 56 11.25 25.17 0.17
N GLU A 57 11.91 26.12 0.83
CA GLU A 57 11.23 27.12 1.65
C GLU A 57 10.29 28.01 0.83
N GLU A 58 10.62 28.29 -0.44
CA GLU A 58 9.75 28.96 -1.38
C GLU A 58 8.50 28.12 -1.69
N GLN A 59 8.68 26.84 -2.03
CA GLN A 59 7.55 25.95 -2.30
C GLN A 59 6.65 25.77 -1.08
N LYS A 60 7.20 25.66 0.13
CA LYS A 60 6.41 25.58 1.37
C LYS A 60 5.49 26.79 1.56
N ARG A 61 5.87 27.98 1.11
CA ARG A 61 5.03 29.19 1.23
C ARG A 61 3.80 29.13 0.32
N GLU A 62 3.92 28.50 -0.83
CA GLU A 62 2.84 28.34 -1.81
C GLU A 62 2.03 27.06 -1.60
N PHE A 63 2.58 26.08 -0.88
CA PHE A 63 1.96 24.79 -0.61
C PHE A 63 0.75 24.93 0.33
N LYS A 64 -0.42 24.51 -0.16
CA LYS A 64 -1.70 24.63 0.54
C LYS A 64 -2.30 23.28 0.94
N GLU A 65 -2.18 22.27 0.09
CA GLU A 65 -2.83 20.99 0.29
C GLU A 65 -2.17 19.88 -0.54
N LEU A 66 -2.47 18.65 -0.18
CA LEU A 66 -2.21 17.46 -0.97
C LEU A 66 -3.52 17.03 -1.64
N ASN A 67 -3.45 16.66 -2.91
CA ASN A 67 -4.60 16.16 -3.66
C ASN A 67 -4.70 14.65 -3.54
N PHE A 68 -5.91 14.14 -3.26
CA PHE A 68 -6.16 12.71 -3.15
C PHE A 68 -7.44 12.33 -3.90
N TYR A 69 -7.53 11.06 -4.31
CA TYR A 69 -8.82 10.48 -4.65
C TYR A 69 -9.74 10.38 -3.41
N PRO A 70 -11.07 10.31 -3.59
CA PRO A 70 -11.99 9.92 -2.52
C PRO A 70 -11.55 8.62 -1.86
N ILE A 71 -11.81 8.47 -0.57
CA ILE A 71 -11.50 7.24 0.15
C ILE A 71 -12.48 6.17 -0.30
N ASP A 72 -11.95 5.06 -0.80
CA ASP A 72 -12.75 3.91 -1.20
C ASP A 72 -12.20 2.63 -0.54
N PRO A 73 -12.94 2.04 0.41
CA PRO A 73 -12.55 0.79 1.08
C PRO A 73 -12.33 -0.40 0.13
N ALA A 74 -12.87 -0.38 -1.10
CA ALA A 74 -12.61 -1.43 -2.09
C ALA A 74 -11.14 -1.52 -2.51
N TYR A 75 -10.38 -0.43 -2.35
CA TYR A 75 -8.95 -0.36 -2.60
C TYR A 75 -8.08 -0.78 -1.40
N LYS A 76 -8.70 -1.26 -0.32
CA LYS A 76 -8.02 -1.97 0.77
C LYS A 76 -8.14 -3.47 0.54
N VAL A 77 -7.11 -4.07 -0.05
CA VAL A 77 -7.12 -5.47 -0.47
C VAL A 77 -6.39 -6.37 0.52
N ARG A 78 -6.87 -7.61 0.62
CA ARG A 78 -6.13 -8.68 1.31
C ARG A 78 -5.32 -9.47 0.28
N ALA A 79 -4.00 -9.43 0.40
CA ALA A 79 -3.11 -10.18 -0.48
C ALA A 79 -2.56 -11.43 0.20
N ARG A 80 -2.42 -12.50 -0.59
CA ARG A 80 -1.71 -13.72 -0.24
C ARG A 80 -0.22 -13.53 -0.53
N LEU A 81 0.63 -13.87 0.43
CA LEU A 81 2.08 -13.83 0.24
C LEU A 81 2.56 -15.13 -0.42
N ILE A 82 3.22 -14.99 -1.57
CA ILE A 82 3.89 -16.05 -2.31
C ILE A 82 5.40 -15.79 -2.16
N PRO A 83 6.11 -16.58 -1.31
CA PRO A 83 7.54 -16.39 -1.11
C PRO A 83 8.33 -16.51 -2.41
N VAL A 84 9.39 -15.72 -2.56
CA VAL A 84 10.40 -15.94 -3.60
C VAL A 84 11.34 -17.03 -3.09
N GLU A 85 11.49 -18.13 -3.84
CA GLU A 85 12.25 -19.32 -3.41
C GLU A 85 13.74 -19.00 -3.13
N ASP A 86 14.31 -18.09 -3.92
CA ASP A 86 15.67 -17.56 -3.73
C ASP A 86 15.60 -16.04 -3.60
N LYS A 87 15.48 -15.53 -2.37
CA LYS A 87 15.50 -14.08 -2.11
C LYS A 87 16.79 -13.48 -2.65
N LYS A 88 16.68 -12.70 -3.73
CA LYS A 88 17.80 -12.04 -4.40
C LYS A 88 17.86 -10.58 -3.99
N VAL A 89 19.06 -10.02 -4.08
CA VAL A 89 19.23 -8.57 -4.10
C VAL A 89 18.83 -8.09 -5.48
N ARG A 90 17.90 -7.13 -5.51
CA ARG A 90 17.47 -6.40 -6.70
C ARG A 90 18.08 -5.01 -6.67
N GLU A 91 18.71 -4.63 -7.77
CA GLU A 91 19.08 -3.24 -8.05
C GLU A 91 17.89 -2.58 -8.73
N LEU A 92 17.35 -1.52 -8.12
CA LEU A 92 16.27 -0.71 -8.66
C LEU A 92 16.87 0.57 -9.21
N PRO A 93 16.54 0.94 -10.47
CA PRO A 93 16.96 2.21 -11.02
C PRO A 93 16.26 3.35 -10.28
N MET A 94 17.00 4.41 -10.04
CA MET A 94 16.55 5.65 -9.45
C MET A 94 16.21 6.67 -10.54
N THR A 95 15.45 7.71 -10.20
CA THR A 95 15.08 8.79 -11.15
C THR A 95 16.27 9.58 -11.70
N ASP A 96 17.41 9.58 -11.03
CA ASP A 96 18.64 10.25 -11.46
C ASP A 96 19.59 9.33 -12.27
N GLY A 97 19.18 8.08 -12.51
CA GLY A 97 19.97 7.08 -13.23
C GLY A 97 20.95 6.27 -12.36
N THR A 98 21.01 6.54 -11.05
CA THR A 98 21.71 5.66 -10.09
C THR A 98 20.87 4.42 -9.76
N GLU A 99 21.38 3.54 -8.90
CA GLU A 99 20.68 2.32 -8.48
C GLU A 99 20.70 2.16 -6.96
N GLU A 100 19.59 1.65 -6.41
CA GLU A 100 19.47 1.31 -4.99
C GLU A 100 19.15 -0.18 -4.82
N ARG A 101 19.70 -0.80 -3.77
CA ARG A 101 19.59 -2.25 -3.54
C ARG A 101 18.50 -2.58 -2.54
N TYR A 102 17.66 -3.53 -2.91
CA TYR A 102 16.59 -4.10 -2.09
C TYR A 102 16.64 -5.62 -2.10
N ILE A 103 16.03 -6.26 -1.10
CA ILE A 103 15.81 -7.71 -1.09
C ILE A 103 14.42 -8.01 -1.64
N GLU A 104 14.34 -8.91 -2.62
CA GLU A 104 13.08 -9.47 -3.10
C GLU A 104 12.50 -10.41 -2.05
N HIS A 105 11.39 -10.02 -1.40
CA HIS A 105 10.87 -10.79 -0.27
C HIS A 105 9.81 -11.82 -0.69
N ALA A 106 8.72 -11.34 -1.30
CA ALA A 106 7.57 -12.14 -1.69
C ALA A 106 6.74 -11.39 -2.74
N PHE A 107 5.94 -12.11 -3.51
CA PHE A 107 4.84 -11.52 -4.25
C PHE A 107 3.60 -11.44 -3.35
N ALA A 108 2.95 -10.30 -3.33
CA ALA A 108 1.60 -10.11 -2.81
C ALA A 108 0.60 -10.28 -3.96
N GLU A 109 -0.16 -11.36 -3.95
CA GLU A 109 -1.19 -11.66 -4.95
C GLU A 109 -2.58 -11.36 -4.39
N PHE A 110 -3.41 -10.63 -5.13
CA PHE A 110 -4.73 -10.17 -4.70
C PHE A 110 -5.69 -9.98 -5.88
N GLU A 111 -6.99 -9.94 -5.59
CA GLU A 111 -8.03 -9.60 -6.57
C GLU A 111 -8.39 -8.11 -6.47
N LEU A 112 -8.40 -7.41 -7.59
CA LEU A 112 -8.88 -6.03 -7.68
C LEU A 112 -9.31 -5.73 -9.12
N GLY A 113 -10.42 -5.00 -9.30
CA GLY A 113 -10.94 -4.68 -10.63
C GLY A 113 -11.33 -5.91 -11.46
N GLY A 114 -11.72 -7.01 -10.80
CA GLY A 114 -12.07 -8.27 -11.45
C GLY A 114 -10.89 -9.04 -12.08
N LYS A 115 -9.65 -8.66 -11.73
CA LYS A 115 -8.43 -9.35 -12.16
C LYS A 115 -7.61 -9.80 -10.94
N THR A 116 -6.90 -10.92 -11.10
CA THR A 116 -5.80 -11.30 -10.22
C THR A 116 -4.59 -10.43 -10.54
N ASN A 117 -4.12 -9.67 -9.56
CA ASN A 117 -2.94 -8.81 -9.65
C ASN A 117 -1.86 -9.33 -8.71
N ARG A 118 -0.61 -8.95 -8.99
CA ARG A 118 0.51 -9.26 -8.11
C ARG A 118 1.47 -8.09 -8.03
N LEU A 119 2.07 -7.91 -6.85
CA LEU A 119 3.10 -6.90 -6.60
C LEU A 119 4.26 -7.57 -5.86
N LEU A 120 5.48 -7.33 -6.33
CA LEU A 120 6.71 -7.69 -5.63
C LEU A 120 6.91 -6.76 -4.43
N LEU A 121 7.01 -7.36 -3.24
CA LEU A 121 7.36 -6.67 -2.01
C LEU A 121 8.88 -6.63 -1.86
N LEU A 122 9.41 -5.43 -1.71
CA LEU A 122 10.82 -5.16 -1.57
C LEU A 122 11.12 -4.84 -0.11
N GLN A 123 12.31 -5.20 0.35
CA GLN A 123 12.76 -4.87 1.70
C GLN A 123 14.10 -4.16 1.63
N ALA A 124 14.20 -2.99 2.29
CA ALA A 124 15.46 -2.27 2.37
C ALA A 124 16.53 -3.15 3.04
N MET A 125 17.79 -3.02 2.62
CA MET A 125 18.89 -3.86 3.08
C MET A 125 19.11 -3.74 4.60
N ASP A 126 18.90 -2.54 5.13
CA ASP A 126 19.06 -2.15 6.53
C ASP A 126 17.76 -2.17 7.35
N GLU A 127 16.63 -2.58 6.76
CA GLU A 127 15.33 -2.63 7.45
C GLU A 127 15.42 -3.57 8.68
N PRO A 128 15.24 -3.03 9.91
CA PRO A 128 15.34 -3.84 11.13
C PRO A 128 14.14 -4.79 11.29
N ASP A 129 12.94 -4.37 10.87
CA ASP A 129 11.75 -5.20 10.98
C ASP A 129 11.46 -5.93 9.68
N LYS A 130 11.72 -7.23 9.68
CA LYS A 130 11.57 -8.07 8.49
C LYS A 130 10.13 -8.24 8.00
N ARG A 131 9.14 -7.65 8.68
CA ARG A 131 7.74 -7.56 8.25
C ARG A 131 7.39 -6.24 7.56
N ASN A 132 8.29 -5.26 7.55
CA ASN A 132 8.14 -4.02 6.81
C ASN A 132 8.67 -4.21 5.39
N PHE A 133 7.90 -3.69 4.44
CA PHE A 133 8.19 -3.75 3.03
C PHE A 133 7.97 -2.39 2.38
N PHE A 134 8.89 -2.06 1.49
CA PHE A 134 8.72 -1.00 0.53
C PHE A 134 7.97 -1.55 -0.68
N LEU A 135 6.89 -0.87 -1.05
CA LEU A 135 6.10 -1.21 -2.23
C LEU A 135 6.02 0.01 -3.15
N ALA A 136 6.89 0.05 -4.16
CA ALA A 136 6.78 0.97 -5.28
C ALA A 136 5.95 0.35 -6.38
N PHE A 137 4.94 1.06 -6.89
CA PHE A 137 4.09 0.59 -7.98
C PHE A 137 3.74 1.75 -8.93
N ALA A 138 3.39 1.39 -10.17
CA ALA A 138 2.72 2.29 -11.10
C ALA A 138 1.49 1.57 -11.66
N ASP A 139 0.56 2.33 -12.19
CA ASP A 139 -0.74 1.85 -12.65
C ASP A 139 -1.27 2.72 -13.81
N ASP A 140 -2.43 2.38 -14.37
CA ASP A 140 -2.95 3.10 -15.55
C ASP A 140 -3.28 4.59 -15.29
N THR A 141 -3.34 5.04 -14.02
CA THR A 141 -3.48 6.46 -13.68
C THR A 141 -2.15 7.23 -13.71
N SER A 142 -1.01 6.53 -13.74
CA SER A 142 0.33 7.11 -13.65
C SER A 142 0.67 7.93 -14.89
N GLY A 143 1.14 9.17 -14.69
CA GLY A 143 1.48 10.11 -15.74
C GLY A 143 0.28 10.89 -16.31
N GLY A 144 -0.94 10.51 -15.93
CA GLY A 144 -2.16 11.28 -16.19
C GLY A 144 -2.65 11.97 -14.91
N GLU A 145 -3.24 11.20 -14.00
CA GLU A 145 -3.86 11.72 -12.77
C GLU A 145 -2.95 11.62 -11.54
N THR A 146 -1.99 10.70 -11.58
CA THR A 146 -1.01 10.44 -10.51
C THR A 146 0.41 10.56 -11.05
N TYR A 147 1.40 10.63 -10.14
CA TYR A 147 2.77 10.89 -10.52
C TYR A 147 3.33 9.83 -11.48
N GLY A 148 3.94 10.28 -12.59
CA GLY A 148 4.40 9.39 -13.66
C GLY A 148 5.50 8.42 -13.25
N GLY A 149 6.29 8.73 -12.21
CA GLY A 149 7.29 7.82 -11.66
C GLY A 149 6.71 6.72 -10.76
N GLY A 150 5.40 6.69 -10.55
CA GLY A 150 4.71 5.77 -9.66
C GLY A 150 4.58 6.28 -8.23
N ARG A 151 3.92 5.48 -7.39
CA ARG A 151 3.58 5.80 -6.00
C ARG A 151 4.05 4.71 -5.07
N TYR A 152 4.19 5.05 -3.79
CA TYR A 152 4.71 4.17 -2.77
C TYR A 152 3.68 3.82 -1.72
N ILE A 153 3.83 2.63 -1.13
CA ILE A 153 3.15 2.19 0.08
C ILE A 153 4.20 1.58 1.01
N ASN A 154 4.21 2.01 2.27
CA ASN A 154 4.93 1.33 3.33
C ASN A 154 4.04 0.19 3.84
N ALA A 155 4.26 -1.01 3.32
CA ALA A 155 3.43 -2.17 3.60
C ALA A 155 3.99 -2.95 4.78
N ARG A 156 3.14 -3.34 5.72
CA ARG A 156 3.52 -4.18 6.87
C ARG A 156 2.74 -5.47 6.86
N GLN A 157 3.45 -6.61 6.84
CA GLN A 157 2.83 -7.91 6.99
C GLN A 157 2.09 -8.00 8.32
N ASP A 158 0.82 -8.37 8.31
CA ASP A 158 -0.06 -8.43 9.49
C ASP A 158 -0.61 -9.84 9.76
N GLY A 159 -0.38 -10.81 8.87
CA GLY A 159 -0.71 -12.22 9.07
C GLY A 159 0.43 -13.16 8.68
N LYS A 160 0.25 -14.47 8.88
CA LYS A 160 1.32 -15.46 8.65
C LYS A 160 1.76 -15.54 7.19
N ASN A 161 0.82 -15.63 6.26
CA ASN A 161 1.05 -15.75 4.80
C ASN A 161 0.21 -14.74 4.02
N SER A 162 -0.02 -13.57 4.62
CA SER A 162 -0.95 -12.58 4.09
C SER A 162 -0.59 -11.19 4.57
N ILE A 163 -0.96 -10.19 3.79
CA ILE A 163 -0.72 -8.77 4.06
C ILE A 163 -1.95 -7.97 3.60
N ALA A 164 -2.28 -6.90 4.32
CA ALA A 164 -3.21 -5.89 3.81
C ALA A 164 -2.43 -4.85 3.00
N ILE A 165 -2.91 -4.53 1.80
CA ILE A 165 -2.39 -3.42 0.99
C ILE A 165 -3.54 -2.43 0.85
N ASP A 166 -3.31 -1.20 1.29
CA ASP A 166 -4.31 -0.14 1.24
C ASP A 166 -3.85 0.95 0.28
N PHE A 167 -4.40 0.96 -0.94
CA PHE A 167 -4.03 1.95 -1.94
C PHE A 167 -4.54 3.36 -1.59
N ASN A 168 -5.47 3.50 -0.63
CA ASN A 168 -5.85 4.84 -0.14
C ASN A 168 -4.71 5.55 0.61
N LEU A 169 -3.69 4.79 1.02
CA LEU A 169 -2.46 5.27 1.66
C LEU A 169 -1.29 5.39 0.68
N ALA A 170 -1.52 5.17 -0.62
CA ALA A 170 -0.47 5.38 -1.62
C ALA A 170 -0.08 6.86 -1.65
N TYR A 171 1.22 7.13 -1.55
CA TYR A 171 1.77 8.49 -1.52
C TYR A 171 2.80 8.70 -2.61
N ASN A 172 3.00 9.96 -2.98
CA ASN A 172 3.98 10.36 -3.98
C ASN A 172 5.41 10.33 -3.41
N PRO A 173 6.39 9.88 -4.20
CA PRO A 173 7.79 9.96 -3.82
C PRO A 173 8.28 11.42 -3.78
N TYR A 174 9.38 11.68 -3.08
CA TYR A 174 9.89 13.05 -2.90
C TYR A 174 10.21 13.79 -4.21
N CYS A 175 10.70 13.06 -5.22
CA CYS A 175 10.94 13.56 -6.57
C CYS A 175 9.69 14.10 -7.28
N ALA A 176 8.48 13.72 -6.85
CA ALA A 176 7.24 14.32 -7.35
C ALA A 176 7.08 15.79 -6.92
N TYR A 177 7.66 16.16 -5.78
CA TYR A 177 7.61 17.52 -5.25
C TYR A 177 8.84 18.34 -5.62
N ASN A 178 10.01 17.70 -5.67
CA ASN A 178 11.29 18.33 -5.93
C ASN A 178 12.20 17.42 -6.76
N PRO A 179 12.52 17.79 -8.01
CA PRO A 179 13.29 16.93 -8.93
C PRO A 179 14.75 16.70 -8.51
N ASP A 180 15.26 17.44 -7.51
CA ASP A 180 16.61 17.24 -6.98
C ASP A 180 16.74 15.94 -6.15
N TYR A 181 15.61 15.31 -5.79
CA TYR A 181 15.61 14.01 -5.12
C TYR A 181 15.68 12.86 -6.12
N ALA A 182 16.52 11.87 -5.81
CA ALA A 182 16.53 10.58 -6.48
C ALA A 182 15.57 9.62 -5.77
N CYS A 183 14.66 8.97 -6.50
CA CYS A 183 13.73 7.99 -5.94
C CYS A 183 13.73 6.66 -6.70
N PRO A 184 13.49 5.53 -6.03
CA PRO A 184 13.39 4.23 -6.68
C PRO A 184 12.22 4.13 -7.65
N LEU A 185 12.46 3.68 -8.88
CA LEU A 185 11.38 3.38 -9.82
C LEU A 185 10.73 2.03 -9.49
N PRO A 186 9.40 1.90 -9.69
CA PRO A 186 8.72 0.62 -9.57
C PRO A 186 9.37 -0.44 -10.48
N PRO A 187 9.64 -1.66 -9.98
CA PRO A 187 10.10 -2.74 -10.83
C PRO A 187 9.00 -3.14 -11.83
N ARG A 188 9.38 -3.82 -12.91
CA ARG A 188 8.44 -4.24 -13.98
C ARG A 188 7.26 -5.05 -13.45
N GLU A 189 7.50 -5.85 -12.43
CA GLU A 189 6.48 -6.67 -11.76
C GLU A 189 5.41 -5.85 -11.03
N ASN A 190 5.68 -4.57 -10.76
CA ASN A 190 4.80 -3.66 -10.02
C ASN A 190 4.15 -2.60 -10.92
N LEU A 191 4.14 -2.85 -12.24
CA LEU A 191 3.37 -2.07 -13.19
C LEU A 191 2.01 -2.75 -13.37
N LEU A 192 0.96 -2.19 -12.76
CA LEU A 192 -0.39 -2.71 -12.83
C LEU A 192 -1.10 -2.22 -14.10
N GLU A 193 -1.74 -3.14 -14.82
CA GLU A 193 -2.56 -2.84 -16.02
C GLU A 193 -4.05 -2.63 -15.66
N ILE A 194 -4.26 -1.92 -14.55
CA ILE A 194 -5.56 -1.44 -14.07
C ILE A 194 -5.38 -0.04 -13.48
N PRO A 195 -6.40 0.83 -13.52
CA PRO A 195 -6.35 2.10 -12.82
C PRO A 195 -6.53 1.91 -11.31
N ILE A 196 -5.67 2.57 -10.52
CA ILE A 196 -5.79 2.64 -9.06
C ILE A 196 -6.23 4.06 -8.66
N GLU A 197 -7.54 4.28 -8.67
CA GLU A 197 -8.23 5.54 -8.35
C GLU A 197 -8.35 5.76 -6.82
N ALA A 198 -7.27 5.49 -6.08
CA ALA A 198 -7.16 5.66 -4.64
C ALA A 198 -5.80 6.25 -4.29
N GLY A 199 -5.70 6.95 -3.16
CA GLY A 199 -4.45 7.54 -2.68
C GLY A 199 -4.14 8.90 -3.29
N GLU A 200 -2.87 9.31 -3.21
CA GLU A 200 -2.42 10.64 -3.63
C GLU A 200 -2.44 10.80 -5.16
N LYS A 201 -2.85 12.00 -5.61
CA LYS A 201 -2.84 12.46 -7.00
C LYS A 201 -1.62 13.33 -7.27
N ASN A 202 -1.50 13.85 -8.49
CA ASN A 202 -0.44 14.79 -8.84
C ASN A 202 -0.34 15.98 -7.87
N TYR A 203 0.89 16.30 -7.48
CA TYR A 203 1.19 17.47 -6.67
C TYR A 203 0.86 18.80 -7.39
N LYS A 204 1.13 18.84 -8.70
CA LYS A 204 0.81 19.98 -9.58
C LYS A 204 0.03 19.45 -10.78
N GLU A 205 -1.03 20.17 -11.14
CA GLU A 205 -1.75 19.98 -12.41
C GLU A 205 -0.97 20.58 -13.58
#